data_AF-A0A847JW62-F1
#
_entry.id   AF-A0A847JW62-F1
#
_cell.length_a   1.000
_cell.length_b   1.000
_cell.length_c   1.000
_cell.angle_alpha   90.00
_cell.angle_beta   90.00
_cell.angle_gamma   90.00
#
_symmetry.space_group_name_H-M   'P 1'
#
loop_
_entity.id
_entity.type
_entity.pdbx_description
1 polymer ?
#
loop_
_entity_poly.entity_id
_entity_poly.type
_entity_poly.pdbx_seq_one_letter_code
_entity_poly.pdbx_strand_id
1 'polypeptide(L)'
;MGIIANILVRLVVGRLFAMRPKLAVRHGRLIAATSLKGALFTLCLNLRTVTVDPRLQMIRITSRRAWLFRSVRRIPFDAIARVVYDWTDVNPLQSMPLAVYQELDLYTVSVALKTDETVVLCRFFGMGDWVNEHFMPDWVFWDDQLAAELARGSQEEESRAFALAVARAAGVDLDRA
;
A
#
# COMPACT_ATOMS: atom_id res chain seq x y z
N MET A 1 15.70 29.76 3.82
CA MET A 1 14.64 29.03 3.08
C MET A 1 13.47 28.91 4.04
N GLY A 2 12.38 29.66 3.82
CA GLY A 2 11.31 29.84 4.81
C GLY A 2 10.53 28.57 5.11
N ILE A 3 9.90 28.51 6.29
CA ILE A 3 9.05 27.42 6.79
C ILE A 3 8.08 26.90 5.70
N ILE A 4 7.46 27.81 4.96
CA ILE A 4 6.54 27.51 3.84
C ILE A 4 7.23 26.71 2.72
N ALA A 5 8.48 27.03 2.38
CA ALA A 5 9.23 26.30 1.36
C ALA A 5 9.57 24.87 1.80
N ASN A 6 9.89 24.66 3.08
CA ASN A 6 10.15 23.34 3.63
C ASN A 6 8.88 22.46 3.63
N ILE A 7 7.76 23.04 4.06
CA ILE A 7 6.44 22.37 4.01
C ILE A 7 6.09 21.99 2.57
N LEU A 8 6.19 22.93 1.62
CA LEU A 8 5.90 22.67 0.20
C LEU A 8 6.77 21.55 -0.38
N VAL A 9 8.08 21.55 -0.08
CA VAL A 9 8.99 20.50 -0.54
C VAL A 9 8.57 19.15 0.02
N ARG A 10 8.29 19.03 1.31
CA ARG A 10 7.84 17.77 1.93
C ARG A 10 6.52 17.28 1.35
N LEU A 11 5.58 18.17 1.12
CA LEU A 11 4.28 17.85 0.51
C LEU A 11 4.44 17.31 -0.91
N VAL A 12 5.26 17.98 -1.72
CA VAL A 12 5.52 17.59 -3.11
C VAL A 12 6.28 16.28 -3.16
N VAL A 13 7.33 16.13 -2.34
CA VAL A 13 8.15 14.91 -2.24
C VAL A 13 7.29 13.74 -1.75
N GLY A 14 6.57 13.87 -0.63
CA GLY A 14 5.72 12.81 -0.09
C GLY A 14 4.67 12.33 -1.12
N ARG A 15 4.01 13.27 -1.80
CA ARG A 15 3.08 12.94 -2.89
C ARG A 15 3.77 12.35 -4.12
N LEU A 16 5.03 12.69 -4.41
CA LEU A 16 5.85 12.15 -5.50
C LEU A 16 6.46 10.78 -5.19
N PHE A 17 6.61 10.40 -3.92
CA PHE A 17 7.10 9.07 -3.55
C PHE A 17 6.00 8.10 -3.15
N ALA A 18 4.78 8.56 -2.86
CA ALA A 18 3.63 7.69 -2.66
C ALA A 18 3.39 6.78 -3.88
N MET A 19 3.42 5.46 -3.68
CA MET A 19 3.21 4.44 -4.70
C MET A 19 2.02 3.57 -4.32
N ARG A 20 0.90 3.77 -5.01
CA ARG A 20 -0.31 2.96 -4.87
C ARG A 20 -0.68 2.29 -6.19
N PRO A 21 -1.32 1.10 -6.15
CA PRO A 21 -1.96 0.54 -7.32
C PRO A 21 -3.12 1.45 -7.77
N LYS A 22 -3.35 1.51 -9.07
CA LYS A 22 -4.57 2.06 -9.64
C LYS A 22 -5.69 1.06 -9.44
N LEU A 23 -6.67 1.43 -8.62
CA LEU A 23 -7.89 0.67 -8.41
C LEU A 23 -8.93 1.07 -9.45
N ALA A 24 -9.64 0.09 -10.00
CA ALA A 24 -10.76 0.31 -10.92
C ALA A 24 -11.77 -0.82 -10.82
N VAL A 25 -13.05 -0.50 -11.01
CA VAL A 25 -14.11 -1.49 -11.21
C VAL A 25 -14.52 -1.47 -12.68
N ARG A 26 -14.46 -2.63 -13.36
CA ARG A 26 -14.85 -2.75 -14.77
C ARG A 26 -15.60 -4.06 -15.00
N HIS A 27 -16.80 -3.97 -15.59
CA HIS A 27 -17.64 -5.14 -15.89
C HIS A 27 -17.88 -6.05 -14.67
N GLY A 28 -18.03 -5.47 -13.47
CA GLY A 28 -18.21 -6.22 -12.22
C GLY A 28 -16.94 -6.86 -11.66
N ARG A 29 -15.76 -6.57 -12.22
CA ARG A 29 -14.46 -7.03 -11.72
C ARG A 29 -13.75 -5.90 -10.98
N LEU A 30 -13.13 -6.24 -9.86
CA LEU A 30 -12.23 -5.34 -9.15
C LEU A 30 -10.81 -5.54 -9.68
N ILE A 31 -10.18 -4.47 -10.16
CA ILE A 31 -8.86 -4.50 -10.78
C ILE A 31 -7.94 -3.57 -9.98
N ALA A 32 -6.82 -4.11 -9.51
CA ALA A 32 -5.71 -3.36 -8.94
C ALA A 32 -4.49 -3.54 -9.84
N ALA A 33 -4.05 -2.47 -10.49
CA ALA A 33 -2.90 -2.51 -11.40
C ALA A 33 -1.79 -1.58 -10.92
N THR A 34 -0.53 -1.87 -11.24
CA THR A 34 0.57 -0.92 -11.05
C THR A 34 0.21 0.43 -11.68
N SER A 35 0.31 1.51 -10.89
CA SER A 35 0.05 2.87 -11.40
C SER A 35 1.13 3.30 -12.38
N LEU A 36 0.82 4.30 -13.23
CA LEU A 36 1.79 4.86 -14.18
C LEU A 36 3.08 5.31 -13.48
N LYS A 37 2.92 5.89 -12.29
CA LYS A 37 4.01 6.37 -11.46
C LYS A 37 4.92 5.23 -10.99
N GLY A 38 4.35 4.13 -10.49
CA GLY A 38 5.11 2.95 -10.12
C GLY A 38 5.76 2.25 -11.33
N ALA A 39 5.09 2.27 -12.48
CA ALA A 39 5.65 1.77 -13.73
C ALA A 39 6.88 2.60 -14.14
N LEU A 40 6.81 3.93 -14.06
CA LEU A 40 7.94 4.82 -14.37
C LEU A 40 9.10 4.63 -13.39
N PHE A 41 8.79 4.55 -12.09
CA PHE A 41 9.80 4.36 -11.03
C PHE A 41 10.56 3.03 -11.19
N THR A 42 9.87 2.00 -11.68
CA THR A 42 10.48 0.69 -11.94
C THR A 42 10.98 0.53 -13.38
N LEU A 43 11.00 1.59 -14.20
CA LEU A 43 11.34 1.53 -15.64
C LEU A 43 10.59 0.40 -16.37
N CYS A 44 9.32 0.19 -16.03
CA CYS A 44 8.46 -0.89 -16.51
C CYS A 44 9.00 -2.31 -16.27
N LEU A 45 10.00 -2.48 -15.39
CA LEU A 45 10.61 -3.76 -15.04
C LEU A 45 9.69 -4.61 -14.16
N ASN A 46 8.80 -3.99 -13.39
CA ASN A 46 7.91 -4.69 -12.47
C ASN A 46 6.48 -4.16 -12.57
N LEU A 47 5.65 -4.86 -13.35
CA LEU A 47 4.23 -4.55 -13.50
C LEU A 47 3.40 -5.69 -12.92
N ARG A 48 2.36 -5.35 -12.18
CA ARG A 48 1.45 -6.31 -11.56
C ARG A 48 0.02 -5.85 -11.75
N THR A 49 -0.84 -6.79 -12.13
CA THR A 49 -2.28 -6.60 -12.21
C THR A 49 -2.98 -7.72 -11.47
N VAL A 50 -3.73 -7.36 -10.45
CA VAL A 50 -4.65 -8.24 -9.74
C VAL A 50 -6.05 -7.97 -10.24
N THR A 51 -6.75 -9.02 -10.64
CA THR A 51 -8.15 -8.97 -11.05
C THR A 51 -8.92 -9.94 -10.19
N VAL A 52 -9.87 -9.43 -9.43
CA VAL A 52 -10.84 -10.22 -8.66
C VAL A 52 -12.11 -10.31 -9.50
N ASP A 53 -12.48 -11.53 -9.88
CA ASP A 53 -13.66 -11.81 -10.69
C ASP A 53 -14.65 -12.63 -9.87
N PRO A 54 -15.72 -12.00 -9.33
CA PRO A 54 -16.74 -12.70 -8.56
C PRO A 54 -17.54 -13.72 -9.39
N ARG A 55 -17.66 -13.50 -10.71
CA ARG A 55 -18.44 -14.40 -11.58
C ARG A 55 -17.69 -15.70 -11.86
N LEU A 56 -16.37 -15.61 -12.02
CA LEU A 56 -15.49 -16.77 -12.17
C LEU A 56 -14.99 -17.31 -10.84
N GLN A 57 -15.42 -16.71 -9.71
CA GLN A 57 -15.00 -17.04 -8.35
C GLN A 57 -13.48 -17.21 -8.21
N MET A 58 -12.72 -16.25 -8.76
CA MET A 58 -11.27 -16.35 -8.76
C MET A 58 -10.55 -15.00 -8.72
N ILE A 59 -9.35 -15.02 -8.16
CA ILE A 59 -8.35 -13.96 -8.27
C ILE A 59 -7.35 -14.36 -9.36
N ARG A 60 -7.14 -13.48 -10.32
CA ARG A 60 -6.09 -13.60 -11.33
C ARG A 60 -5.02 -12.55 -11.07
N ILE A 61 -3.79 -13.02 -10.95
CA ILE A 61 -2.61 -12.17 -10.77
C ILE A 61 -1.75 -12.33 -12.00
N THR A 62 -1.60 -11.26 -12.75
CA THR A 62 -0.66 -11.18 -13.88
C THR A 62 0.51 -10.32 -13.45
N SER A 63 1.73 -10.85 -13.53
CA SER A 63 2.95 -10.10 -13.25
C SER A 63 3.87 -10.12 -14.45
N ARG A 64 4.61 -9.03 -14.67
CA ARG A 64 5.70 -8.91 -15.62
C ARG A 64 6.95 -8.48 -14.86
N ARG A 65 8.01 -9.27 -14.97
CA ARG A 65 9.35 -9.00 -14.44
C ARG A 65 10.35 -8.87 -15.58
N ALA A 66 11.33 -7.97 -15.46
CA ALA A 66 12.45 -7.80 -16.39
C ALA A 66 12.02 -7.82 -17.88
N TRP A 67 10.99 -7.02 -18.20
CA TRP A 67 10.40 -6.72 -19.52
C TRP A 67 9.76 -7.92 -20.27
N LEU A 68 10.34 -9.12 -20.18
CA LEU A 68 9.95 -10.30 -20.96
C LEU A 68 9.27 -11.39 -20.12
N PHE A 69 9.60 -11.50 -18.83
CA PHE A 69 9.10 -12.60 -18.00
C PHE A 69 7.69 -12.30 -17.50
N ARG A 70 6.69 -12.91 -18.13
CA ARG A 70 5.30 -12.83 -17.71
C ARG A 70 4.93 -14.08 -16.90
N SER A 71 4.29 -13.87 -15.76
CA SER A 71 3.70 -14.94 -14.97
C SER A 71 2.21 -14.65 -14.74
N VAL A 72 1.41 -15.72 -14.76
CA VAL A 72 -0.02 -15.66 -14.46
C VAL A 72 -0.30 -16.67 -13.37
N ARG A 73 -0.81 -16.19 -12.24
CA ARG A 73 -1.31 -17.03 -11.16
C ARG A 73 -2.81 -16.88 -11.06
N ARG A 74 -3.50 -18.01 -10.88
CA ARG A 74 -4.94 -18.09 -10.71
C ARG A 74 -5.20 -18.72 -9.36
N ILE A 75 -5.99 -18.04 -8.53
CA ILE A 75 -6.33 -18.48 -7.18
C ILE A 75 -7.86 -18.54 -7.14
N PRO A 76 -8.45 -19.74 -7.14
CA PRO A 76 -9.90 -19.86 -6.98
C PRO A 76 -10.29 -19.50 -5.54
N PHE A 77 -11.50 -18.95 -5.34
CA PHE A 77 -11.93 -18.45 -4.03
C PHE A 77 -12.03 -19.55 -2.97
N ASP A 78 -12.38 -20.77 -3.38
CA ASP A 78 -12.43 -21.95 -2.52
C ASP A 78 -11.06 -22.34 -1.93
N ALA A 79 -9.96 -21.96 -2.56
CA ALA A 79 -8.59 -22.18 -2.05
C ALA A 79 -8.16 -21.11 -1.03
N ILE A 80 -8.90 -20.00 -0.91
CA ILE A 80 -8.58 -18.90 0.01
C ILE A 80 -9.11 -19.25 1.40
N ALA A 81 -8.26 -19.13 2.41
CA ALA A 81 -8.65 -19.28 3.81
C ALA A 81 -9.14 -17.94 4.39
N ARG A 82 -8.36 -16.87 4.18
CA ARG A 82 -8.66 -15.50 4.64
C ARG A 82 -7.90 -14.45 3.84
N VAL A 83 -8.38 -13.21 3.89
CA VAL A 83 -7.63 -12.05 3.40
C VAL A 83 -6.83 -11.48 4.56
N VAL A 84 -5.55 -11.19 4.35
CA VAL A 84 -4.66 -10.62 5.36
C VAL A 84 -4.38 -9.17 5.00
N TYR A 85 -4.63 -8.28 5.95
CA TYR A 85 -4.30 -6.86 5.90
C TYR A 85 -3.22 -6.55 6.92
N ASP A 86 -2.09 -6.07 6.43
CA ASP A 86 -0.88 -5.86 7.22
C ASP A 86 -0.36 -4.42 7.01
N TRP A 87 0.27 -3.86 8.04
CA TRP A 87 0.89 -2.54 8.05
C TRP A 87 2.30 -2.62 8.63
N THR A 88 3.20 -1.85 8.04
CA THR A 88 4.55 -1.71 8.56
C THR A 88 5.04 -0.30 8.26
N ASP A 89 5.61 0.37 9.25
CA ASP A 89 6.44 1.55 9.03
C ASP A 89 7.78 1.10 8.44
N VAL A 90 8.17 1.60 7.27
CA VAL A 90 9.48 1.30 6.66
C VAL A 90 10.47 2.46 6.81
N ASN A 91 10.18 3.44 7.66
CA ASN A 91 11.13 4.49 7.96
C ASN A 91 12.36 3.90 8.68
N PRO A 92 13.59 4.14 8.20
CA PRO A 92 14.80 3.64 8.87
C PRO A 92 15.01 4.24 10.26
N LEU A 93 14.36 5.36 10.58
CA LEU A 93 14.43 6.01 11.89
C LEU A 93 13.53 5.36 12.95
N GLN A 94 12.61 4.46 12.58
CA GLN A 94 11.67 3.82 13.52
C GLN A 94 12.33 3.04 14.65
N SER A 95 13.59 2.62 14.44
CA SER A 95 14.36 1.85 15.41
C SER A 95 15.42 2.70 16.10
N MET A 96 15.46 4.01 15.83
CA MET A 96 16.41 4.92 16.45
C MET A 96 15.80 5.56 17.70
N PRO A 97 16.42 5.40 18.88
CA PRO A 97 15.90 6.03 20.08
C PRO A 97 15.96 7.56 19.96
N LEU A 98 14.94 8.23 20.51
CA LEU A 98 14.78 9.69 20.49
C LEU A 98 14.62 10.27 19.08
N ALA A 99 14.17 9.48 18.10
CA ALA A 99 13.91 9.99 16.77
C ALA A 99 12.61 10.82 16.72
N VAL A 100 12.63 11.85 15.88
CA VAL A 100 11.44 12.58 15.43
C VAL A 100 11.39 12.39 13.93
N TYR A 101 10.33 11.76 13.43
CA TYR A 101 10.25 11.42 12.02
C TYR A 101 8.79 11.30 11.55
N GLN A 102 8.63 11.21 10.23
CA GLN A 102 7.34 10.91 9.62
C GLN A 102 7.36 9.48 9.11
N GLU A 103 6.36 8.67 9.48
CA GLU A 103 6.26 7.28 9.06
C GLU A 103 6.26 7.13 7.54
N LEU A 104 6.84 6.03 7.08
CA LEU A 104 6.74 5.58 5.69
C LEU A 104 5.85 4.35 5.66
N ASP A 105 4.55 4.58 5.55
CA ASP A 105 3.54 3.53 5.58
C ASP A 105 3.68 2.56 4.41
N LEU A 106 3.71 1.27 4.74
CA LEU A 106 3.55 0.18 3.78
C LEU A 106 2.38 -0.73 4.17
N TYR A 107 1.22 -0.48 3.58
CA TYR A 107 0.06 -1.37 3.71
C TYR A 107 0.13 -2.51 2.69
N THR A 108 0.07 -3.75 3.17
CA THR A 108 0.11 -4.94 2.33
C THR A 108 -1.22 -5.69 2.39
N VAL A 109 -1.82 -5.93 1.23
CA VAL A 109 -3.02 -6.77 1.10
C VAL A 109 -2.61 -8.11 0.50
N SER A 110 -2.88 -9.19 1.22
CA SER A 110 -2.51 -10.56 0.84
C SER A 110 -3.71 -11.50 0.99
N VAL A 111 -3.62 -12.67 0.37
CA VAL A 111 -4.55 -13.79 0.62
C VAL A 111 -3.76 -14.95 1.21
N ALA A 112 -4.21 -15.45 2.35
CA ALA A 112 -3.72 -16.70 2.90
C ALA A 112 -4.52 -17.85 2.28
N LEU A 113 -3.81 -18.80 1.68
CA LEU A 113 -4.40 -20.00 1.10
C LEU A 113 -4.59 -21.06 2.18
N LYS A 114 -5.50 -22.01 1.94
CA LYS A 114 -5.70 -23.18 2.82
C LYS A 114 -4.47 -24.09 2.95
N THR A 115 -3.47 -23.89 2.09
CA THR A 115 -2.18 -24.59 2.10
C THR A 115 -1.12 -23.87 2.96
N ASP A 116 -1.51 -22.91 3.81
CA ASP A 116 -0.64 -22.00 4.58
C ASP A 116 0.28 -21.08 3.75
N GLU A 117 0.15 -21.10 2.43
CA GLU A 117 0.86 -20.16 1.57
C GLU A 117 0.18 -18.77 1.61
N THR A 118 0.95 -17.72 1.83
CA THR A 118 0.45 -16.34 1.71
C THR A 118 0.86 -15.71 0.39
N VAL A 119 -0.12 -15.22 -0.36
CA VAL A 119 0.08 -14.56 -1.65
C VAL A 119 -0.26 -13.09 -1.55
N VAL A 120 0.76 -12.25 -1.68
CA VAL A 120 0.58 -10.79 -1.72
C VAL A 120 -0.23 -10.41 -2.95
N LEU A 121 -1.31 -9.67 -2.79
CA LEU A 121 -2.08 -9.11 -3.90
C LEU A 121 -1.44 -7.82 -4.36
N CYS A 122 -1.37 -6.83 -3.47
CA CYS A 122 -0.85 -5.50 -3.75
C CYS A 122 -0.28 -4.84 -2.49
N ARG A 123 0.48 -3.77 -2.70
CA ARG A 123 1.06 -2.93 -1.66
C ARG A 123 0.73 -1.47 -1.93
N PHE A 124 0.44 -0.73 -0.88
CA PHE A 124 0.17 0.69 -0.91
C PHE A 124 1.22 1.38 -0.04
N PHE A 125 2.04 2.19 -0.68
CA PHE A 125 3.14 2.90 -0.04
C PHE A 125 2.86 4.39 0.02
N GLY A 126 3.08 5.01 1.16
CA GLY A 126 2.72 6.40 1.43
C GLY A 126 3.49 7.02 2.58
N MET A 127 3.19 8.29 2.83
CA MET A 127 3.58 8.96 4.06
C MET A 127 2.49 8.68 5.10
N GLY A 128 2.90 8.25 6.28
CA GLY A 128 2.04 7.97 7.44
C GLY A 128 2.04 9.11 8.45
N ASP A 129 1.82 8.76 9.71
CA ASP A 129 1.69 9.71 10.80
C ASP A 129 3.05 10.28 11.23
N TRP A 130 2.99 11.34 12.03
CA TRP A 130 4.17 11.94 12.64
C TRP A 130 4.44 11.29 13.99
N VAL A 131 5.69 10.86 14.20
CA VAL A 131 6.12 10.15 15.40
C VAL A 131 7.18 10.98 16.12
N ASN A 132 6.97 11.16 17.42
CA ASN A 132 7.92 11.79 18.34
C ASN A 132 8.26 10.85 19.48
N GLU A 133 9.39 10.16 19.35
CA GLU A 133 9.97 9.37 20.44
C GLU A 133 11.00 10.16 21.25
N HIS A 134 11.20 11.44 20.93
CA HIS A 134 12.14 12.30 21.64
C HIS A 134 11.56 12.75 22.99
N PHE A 135 12.44 13.07 23.94
CA PHE A 135 12.02 13.61 25.24
C PHE A 135 11.47 15.04 25.17
N MET A 136 11.62 15.71 24.02
CA MET A 136 11.16 17.09 23.85
C MET A 136 9.68 17.09 23.46
N PRO A 137 8.87 18.01 24.00
CA PRO A 137 7.44 18.04 23.74
C PRO A 137 7.12 18.45 22.29
N ASP A 138 5.98 17.98 21.78
CA ASP A 138 5.59 18.10 20.36
C ASP A 138 5.58 19.52 19.81
N TRP A 139 5.26 20.52 20.65
CA TRP A 139 5.23 21.93 20.23
C TRP A 139 6.59 22.45 19.74
N VAL A 140 7.70 21.81 20.13
CA VAL A 140 9.05 22.13 19.62
C VAL A 140 9.17 21.80 18.13
N PHE A 141 8.37 20.85 17.66
CA PHE A 141 8.41 20.29 16.30
C PHE A 141 7.10 20.53 15.53
N TRP A 142 6.31 21.54 15.92
CA TRP A 142 4.98 21.75 15.34
C TRP A 142 5.02 21.95 13.82
N ASP A 143 6.08 22.57 13.28
CA ASP A 143 6.28 22.70 11.84
C ASP A 143 6.41 21.33 11.14
N ASP A 144 7.12 20.38 11.75
CA ASP A 144 7.29 19.03 11.23
C ASP A 144 5.97 18.24 11.32
N GLN A 145 5.27 18.36 12.45
CA GLN A 145 3.97 17.72 12.67
C GLN A 145 2.92 18.23 11.66
N LEU A 146 2.81 19.55 11.47
CA LEU A 146 1.88 20.15 10.52
C LEU A 146 2.22 19.74 9.08
N ALA A 147 3.50 19.72 8.72
CA ALA A 147 3.94 19.26 7.40
C ALA A 147 3.58 17.79 7.15
N ALA A 148 3.72 16.94 8.17
CA ALA A 148 3.43 15.53 8.09
C ALA A 148 1.94 15.26 7.90
N GLU A 149 1.08 15.90 8.70
CA GLU A 149 -0.38 15.84 8.58
C GLU A 149 -0.86 16.25 7.18
N LEU A 150 -0.32 17.34 6.63
CA LEU A 150 -0.67 17.80 5.29
C LEU A 150 -0.17 16.89 4.17
N ALA A 151 0.90 16.12 4.43
CA ALA A 151 1.48 15.17 3.49
C ALA A 151 0.84 13.76 3.58
N ARG A 152 0.11 13.46 4.67
CA ARG A 152 -0.58 12.18 4.86
C ARG A 152 -1.55 11.92 3.70
N GLY A 153 -1.52 10.71 3.17
CA GLY A 153 -2.36 10.33 2.04
C GLY A 153 -3.54 9.44 2.43
N SER A 154 -4.27 8.98 1.43
CA SER A 154 -5.43 8.07 1.56
C SER A 154 -5.06 6.59 1.45
N GLN A 155 -3.78 6.22 1.66
CA GLN A 155 -3.28 4.86 1.40
C GLN A 155 -3.90 3.84 2.35
N GLU A 156 -4.05 4.15 3.63
CA GLU A 156 -4.73 3.28 4.60
C GLU A 156 -6.18 3.03 4.17
N GLU A 157 -6.94 4.10 3.92
CA GLU A 157 -8.34 4.02 3.54
C GLU A 157 -8.55 3.20 2.24
N GLU A 158 -7.75 3.49 1.20
CA GLU A 158 -7.83 2.80 -0.08
C GLU A 158 -7.42 1.33 0.01
N SER A 159 -6.34 1.04 0.76
CA SER A 159 -5.85 -0.32 0.94
C SER A 159 -6.83 -1.18 1.74
N ARG A 160 -7.40 -0.61 2.81
CA ARG A 160 -8.43 -1.26 3.63
C ARG A 160 -9.73 -1.47 2.85
N ALA A 161 -10.18 -0.48 2.09
CA ALA A 161 -11.36 -0.60 1.23
C ALA A 161 -11.18 -1.71 0.17
N PHE A 162 -9.98 -1.78 -0.43
CA PHE A 162 -9.63 -2.85 -1.35
C PHE A 162 -9.64 -4.22 -0.66
N ALA A 163 -8.97 -4.37 0.49
CA ALA A 163 -8.92 -5.64 1.23
C ALA A 163 -10.31 -6.13 1.63
N LEU A 164 -11.17 -5.24 2.12
CA LEU A 164 -12.58 -5.53 2.43
C LEU A 164 -13.36 -5.98 1.20
N ALA A 165 -13.16 -5.32 0.05
CA ALA A 165 -13.82 -5.70 -1.19
C ALA A 165 -13.37 -7.09 -1.68
N VAL A 166 -12.09 -7.44 -1.52
CA VAL A 166 -11.58 -8.79 -1.84
C VAL A 166 -12.19 -9.83 -0.90
N ALA A 167 -12.18 -9.57 0.42
CA ALA A 167 -12.73 -10.49 1.42
C ALA A 167 -14.21 -10.78 1.17
N ARG A 168 -15.00 -9.72 0.92
CA ARG A 168 -16.42 -9.83 0.56
C ARG A 168 -16.65 -10.59 -0.74
N ALA A 169 -15.83 -10.34 -1.77
CA ALA A 169 -15.96 -11.04 -3.05
C ALA A 169 -15.66 -12.54 -2.91
N ALA A 170 -14.65 -12.88 -2.11
CA ALA A 170 -14.24 -14.27 -1.86
C ALA A 170 -15.13 -14.99 -0.82
N GLY A 171 -15.93 -14.25 -0.05
CA GLY A 171 -16.78 -14.82 1.01
C GLY A 171 -15.97 -15.33 2.21
N VAL A 172 -14.85 -14.66 2.52
CA VAL A 172 -13.95 -15.02 3.63
C VAL A 172 -13.73 -13.83 4.56
N ASP A 173 -13.20 -14.09 5.75
CA ASP A 173 -12.90 -13.06 6.72
C ASP A 173 -11.67 -12.22 6.33
N LEU A 174 -11.69 -10.97 6.81
CA LEU A 174 -10.55 -10.07 6.78
C LEU A 174 -9.82 -10.16 8.11
N ASP A 175 -8.61 -10.70 8.06
CA ASP A 175 -7.68 -10.77 9.18
C ASP A 175 -6.80 -9.52 9.20
N ARG A 176 -6.58 -8.99 10.40
CA ARG A 176 -5.66 -7.86 10.63
C ARG A 176 -4.46 -8.41 11.37
N ALA A 177 -3.31 -8.37 10.70
CA ALA A 177 -2.02 -8.71 11.30
C ALA A 177 -1.57 -7.61 12.28
#